data_AF-A0A7Y0XGH5-F1
#
_entry.id   AF-A0A7Y0XGH5-F1
#
_cell.length_a   1.000
_cell.length_b   1.000
_cell.length_c   1.000
_cell.angle_alpha   90.00
_cell.angle_beta   90.00
_cell.angle_gamma   90.00
#
_symmetry.space_group_name_H-M   'P 1'
#
loop_
_entity.id
_entity.type
_entity.pdbx_description
1 polymer ?
#
loop_
_entity_poly.entity_id
_entity_poly.type
_entity_poly.pdbx_seq_one_letter_code
_entity_poly.pdbx_strand_id
1 'polypeptide(L)'
;EQTLKVALKIKANKVAALPQLQSQLDELTTRYELLLQQLPAQKELATMLASVNELGIDNKLTFTRIDWGEKQSEHFLYRLPLNIELTGDFHDIGHFSQA
;
A
#
# COMPACT_ATOMS: atom_id res chain seq x y z
N GLU A 1 28.44 -33.70 29.04
CA GLU A 1 28.03 -32.52 29.85
C GLU A 1 28.45 -31.16 29.27
N GLN A 2 29.67 -30.99 28.75
CA GLN A 2 30.15 -29.69 28.23
C GLN A 2 29.32 -29.15 27.04
N THR A 3 28.87 -30.01 26.14
CA THR A 3 28.04 -29.66 24.97
C THR A 3 26.66 -29.13 25.34
N LEU A 4 26.02 -29.67 26.39
CA LEU A 4 24.72 -29.19 26.88
C LEU A 4 24.82 -27.78 27.47
N LYS A 5 25.89 -27.50 28.22
CA LYS A 5 26.12 -26.17 28.82
C LYS A 5 26.33 -25.09 27.76
N VAL A 6 27.03 -25.40 26.67
CA VAL A 6 27.22 -24.49 25.53
C VAL A 6 25.90 -24.22 24.81
N ALA A 7 25.11 -25.27 24.54
CA ALA A 7 23.81 -25.13 23.88
C ALA A 7 22.80 -24.30 24.70
N LEU A 8 22.78 -24.49 26.02
CA LEU A 8 21.96 -23.68 26.94
C LEU A 8 22.40 -22.22 26.95
N LYS A 9 23.71 -21.95 26.94
CA LYS A 9 24.26 -20.58 26.93
C LYS A 9 23.93 -19.85 25.63
N ILE A 10 23.99 -20.53 24.49
CA ILE A 10 23.58 -19.97 23.19
C ILE A 10 22.08 -19.67 23.17
N LYS A 11 21.23 -20.59 23.66
CA LYS A 11 19.78 -20.34 23.76
C LYS A 11 19.46 -19.21 24.73
N ALA A 12 20.10 -19.16 25.90
CA ALA A 12 19.92 -18.10 26.89
C ALA A 12 20.31 -16.72 26.33
N ASN A 13 21.43 -16.63 25.60
CA ASN A 13 21.84 -15.39 24.94
C ASN A 13 20.87 -14.96 23.82
N LYS A 14 20.31 -15.91 23.06
CA LYS A 14 19.27 -15.62 22.05
C LYS A 14 17.96 -15.13 22.69
N VAL A 15 17.58 -15.71 23.83
CA VAL A 15 16.39 -15.29 24.61
C VAL A 15 16.62 -13.94 25.29
N ALA A 16 17.84 -13.63 25.73
CA ALA A 16 18.18 -12.33 26.31
C ALA A 16 18.21 -11.20 25.28
N ALA A 17 18.52 -11.50 24.01
CA ALA A 17 18.51 -10.52 22.91
C ALA A 17 17.11 -10.30 22.30
N LEU A 18 16.18 -11.23 22.52
CA LEU A 18 14.80 -11.20 21.98
C LEU A 18 14.00 -9.94 22.38
N PRO A 19 14.00 -9.49 23.66
CA PRO A 19 13.31 -8.28 24.07
C PRO A 19 13.84 -7.02 23.38
N GLN A 20 15.15 -6.95 23.16
CA GLN A 20 15.80 -5.82 22.51
C GLN A 20 15.49 -5.79 21.02
N LEU A 21 15.44 -6.97 20.38
CA LEU A 21 15.01 -7.11 18.99
C LEU A 21 13.52 -6.76 18.80
N GLN A 22 12.66 -7.17 19.74
CA GLN A 22 11.23 -6.82 19.74
C GLN A 22 11.03 -5.32 19.89
N SER A 23 11.74 -4.67 20.83
CA SER A 23 11.68 -3.22 20.98
C SER A 23 12.13 -2.47 19.72
N GLN A 24 13.13 -2.97 19.00
CA GLN A 24 13.56 -2.37 17.72
C GLN A 24 12.54 -2.59 16.61
N LEU A 25 11.86 -3.74 16.59
CA LEU A 25 10.76 -4.02 15.67
C LEU A 25 9.53 -3.14 15.97
N ASP A 26 9.17 -2.94 17.22
CA ASP A 26 8.07 -2.06 17.62
C ASP A 26 8.37 -0.61 17.23
N GLU A 27 9.60 -0.14 17.49
CA GLU A 27 10.03 1.20 17.08
C GLU A 27 10.01 1.38 15.55
N LEU A 28 10.49 0.37 14.81
CA LEU A 28 10.39 0.35 13.34
C LEU A 28 8.93 0.37 12.88
N THR A 29 8.05 -0.41 13.53
CA THR A 29 6.62 -0.49 13.21
C THR A 29 5.94 0.85 13.44
N THR A 30 6.18 1.52 14.57
CA THR A 30 5.63 2.85 14.86
C THR A 30 6.11 3.92 13.87
N ARG A 31 7.40 3.92 13.52
CA ARG A 31 7.94 4.83 12.50
C ARG A 31 7.33 4.57 11.13
N TYR A 32 7.08 3.30 10.81
CA TYR A 32 6.44 2.89 9.57
C TYR A 32 4.95 3.24 9.53
N GLU A 33 4.21 3.08 10.63
CA GLU A 33 2.82 3.51 10.78
C GLU A 33 2.67 5.04 10.60
N LEU A 34 3.62 5.82 11.11
CA LEU A 34 3.65 7.27 10.90
C LEU A 34 3.86 7.65 9.43
N LEU A 35 4.70 6.91 8.70
CA LEU A 35 4.89 7.08 7.24
C LEU A 35 3.66 6.63 6.45
N LEU A 36 2.97 5.57 6.89
CA LEU A 36 1.71 5.12 6.28
C LEU A 36 0.57 6.13 6.48
N GLN A 37 0.57 6.90 7.57
CA GLN A 37 -0.35 8.04 7.74
C GLN A 37 -0.05 9.19 6.77
N GLN A 38 1.15 9.23 6.17
CA GLN A 38 1.53 10.20 5.15
C GLN A 38 1.17 9.75 3.73
N LEU A 39 0.76 8.49 3.55
CA LEU A 39 0.05 8.01 2.35
C LEU A 39 -1.46 8.19 2.58
N PRO A 40 -2.25 8.71 1.63
CA PRO A 40 -1.99 9.79 0.71
C PRO A 40 -2.43 11.12 1.34
N ALA A 41 -1.62 12.17 1.21
CA ALA A 41 -2.16 13.51 1.37
C ALA A 41 -3.34 13.62 0.38
N GLN A 42 -4.56 13.92 0.82
CA GLN A 42 -5.79 13.93 -0.01
C GLN A 42 -5.60 14.64 -1.38
N LYS A 43 -4.66 15.58 -1.43
CA LYS A 43 -4.15 16.24 -2.64
C LYS A 43 -3.62 15.29 -3.72
N GLU A 44 -2.86 14.25 -3.37
CA GLU A 44 -2.30 13.29 -4.33
C GLU A 44 -3.40 12.44 -4.97
N LEU A 45 -4.37 11.97 -4.17
CA LEU A 45 -5.54 11.27 -4.71
C LEU A 45 -6.37 12.16 -5.63
N ALA A 46 -6.60 13.42 -5.24
CA ALA A 46 -7.31 14.39 -6.07
C ALA A 46 -6.56 14.67 -7.38
N THR A 47 -5.23 14.74 -7.34
CA THR A 47 -4.38 14.93 -8.53
C THR A 47 -4.48 13.72 -9.45
N MET A 48 -4.41 12.50 -8.90
CA MET A 48 -4.57 11.26 -9.67
C MET A 48 -5.95 11.22 -10.36
N LEU A 49 -7.02 11.55 -9.63
CA LEU A 49 -8.38 11.62 -10.20
C LEU A 49 -8.48 12.64 -11.32
N ALA A 50 -7.85 13.82 -11.17
CA ALA A 50 -7.82 14.84 -12.22
C ALA A 50 -7.12 14.33 -13.48
N SER A 51 -5.97 13.64 -13.34
CA SER A 51 -5.24 13.06 -14.48
C SER A 51 -6.05 11.96 -15.19
N VAL A 52 -6.78 11.11 -14.44
CA VAL A 52 -7.68 10.11 -15.04
C VAL A 52 -8.79 10.77 -15.85
N ASN A 53 -9.38 11.84 -15.31
CA ASN A 53 -10.41 12.60 -16.02
C ASN A 53 -9.87 13.25 -17.30
N GLU A 54 -8.69 13.86 -17.25
CA GLU A 54 -8.04 14.48 -18.41
C GLU A 54 -7.80 13.43 -19.52
N LEU A 55 -7.23 12.28 -19.15
CA LEU A 55 -7.02 11.17 -20.09
C LEU A 55 -8.32 10.67 -20.73
N GLY A 56 -9.41 10.57 -19.98
CA GLY A 56 -10.68 10.15 -20.57
C GLY A 56 -11.26 11.20 -21.52
N ILE A 57 -11.14 12.49 -21.19
CA ILE A 57 -11.58 13.58 -22.08
C ILE A 57 -10.76 13.58 -23.39
N ASP A 58 -9.44 13.40 -23.30
CA ASP A 58 -8.55 13.34 -24.47
C ASP A 58 -8.90 12.16 -25.39
N ASN A 59 -9.37 11.05 -24.81
CA ASN A 59 -9.88 9.90 -25.54
C ASN A 59 -11.38 9.99 -25.85
N LYS A 60 -12.03 11.16 -25.72
CA LYS A 60 -13.48 11.35 -25.99
C LYS A 60 -14.40 10.42 -25.18
N LEU A 61 -13.94 9.93 -24.04
CA LEU A 61 -14.70 9.10 -23.13
C LEU A 61 -15.52 9.95 -22.18
N THR A 62 -16.72 9.48 -21.87
CA THR A 62 -17.60 10.08 -20.87
C THR A 62 -17.64 9.19 -19.64
N PHE A 63 -17.07 9.66 -18.54
CA PHE A 63 -17.18 8.97 -17.25
C PHE A 63 -18.61 9.09 -16.71
N THR A 64 -19.20 7.94 -16.42
CA THR A 64 -20.52 7.84 -15.80
C THR A 64 -20.39 7.73 -14.29
N ARG A 65 -19.32 7.08 -13.80
CA ARG A 65 -19.06 6.90 -12.38
C ARG A 65 -17.56 6.75 -12.10
N ILE A 66 -17.09 7.43 -11.05
CA ILE A 66 -15.75 7.25 -10.49
C ILE A 66 -15.89 7.27 -8.97
N ASP A 67 -15.49 6.18 -8.30
CA ASP A 67 -15.55 6.07 -6.84
C ASP A 67 -14.48 5.15 -6.29
N TRP A 68 -14.17 5.34 -5.02
CA TRP A 68 -13.28 4.47 -4.28
C TRP A 68 -14.02 3.23 -3.79
N GLY A 69 -13.44 2.07 -4.04
CA GLY A 69 -13.86 0.80 -3.44
C GLY A 69 -13.45 0.70 -1.98
N GLU A 70 -13.76 -0.45 -1.37
CA GLU A 70 -13.37 -0.69 0.02
C GLU A 70 -11.86 -0.74 0.20
N LYS A 71 -11.38 -0.09 1.26
CA LYS A 71 -9.97 -0.13 1.66
C LYS A 71 -9.61 -1.56 2.11
N GLN A 72 -8.65 -2.16 1.42
CA GLN A 72 -8.15 -3.50 1.71
C GLN A 72 -6.81 -3.37 2.43
N SER A 73 -6.75 -3.76 3.70
CA SER A 73 -5.50 -3.76 4.47
C SER A 73 -4.73 -5.07 4.24
N GLU A 74 -3.47 -4.94 3.87
CA GLU A 74 -2.45 -6.00 3.78
C GLU A 74 -1.45 -5.84 4.95
N HIS A 75 -0.56 -6.80 5.15
CA HIS A 75 0.37 -6.80 6.31
C HIS A 75 1.21 -5.51 6.47
N PHE A 76 1.49 -4.79 5.38
CA PHE A 76 2.39 -3.62 5.39
C PHE A 76 1.94 -2.48 4.44
N LEU A 77 0.77 -2.62 3.80
CA LEU A 77 0.21 -1.69 2.83
C LEU A 77 -1.31 -1.70 2.96
N TYR A 78 -1.98 -0.70 2.41
CA TYR A 78 -3.40 -0.83 2.09
C TYR A 78 -3.61 -0.53 0.60
N ARG A 79 -4.56 -1.25 0.00
CA ARG A 79 -5.04 -0.99 -1.34
C ARG A 79 -6.34 -0.21 -1.24
N LEU A 80 -6.45 0.86 -2.00
CA LEU A 80 -7.69 1.60 -2.20
C LEU A 80 -8.08 1.47 -3.68
N PRO A 81 -8.97 0.53 -4.04
CA PRO A 81 -9.39 0.33 -5.42
C PRO A 81 -10.10 1.58 -5.97
N LEU A 82 -9.83 1.94 -7.22
CA LEU A 82 -10.62 2.96 -7.94
C LEU A 82 -11.54 2.25 -8.93
N ASN A 83 -12.84 2.42 -8.75
CA ASN A 83 -13.87 1.93 -9.66
C ASN A 83 -14.18 3.01 -10.69
N ILE A 84 -14.23 2.62 -11.97
CA ILE A 84 -14.46 3.53 -13.08
C ILE A 84 -15.50 2.90 -14.00
N GLU A 85 -16.57 3.64 -14.27
CA GLU A 85 -17.54 3.35 -15.33
C GLU A 85 -17.51 4.49 -16.34
N LEU A 86 -17.37 4.15 -17.62
CA LEU A 86 -17.26 5.10 -18.72
C LEU A 86 -17.99 4.60 -19.96
N THR A 87 -18.29 5.53 -20.86
CA THR A 87 -18.91 5.25 -22.17
C THR A 87 -18.12 5.97 -23.27
N GLY A 88 -18.10 5.39 -24.47
CA GLY A 88 -17.36 5.93 -25.60
C GLY A 88 -17.23 4.91 -26.74
N ASP A 89 -16.48 5.26 -27.77
CA ASP A 89 -16.23 4.38 -28.90
C ASP A 89 -15.24 3.27 -28.52
N PHE A 90 -15.40 2.09 -29.14
CA PHE A 90 -14.58 0.91 -28.80
C PHE A 90 -13.08 1.14 -28.90
N HIS A 91 -12.62 1.84 -29.95
CA HIS A 91 -11.20 2.11 -30.15
C HIS A 91 -10.66 3.08 -29.09
N ASP A 92 -11.45 4.09 -28.76
CA ASP A 92 -11.11 5.10 -27.75
C ASP A 92 -11.01 4.47 -26.34
N ILE A 93 -11.92 3.55 -26.02
CA ILE A 93 -11.85 2.76 -24.78
C ILE A 93 -10.58 1.89 -24.77
N GLY A 94 -10.25 1.27 -25.91
CA GLY A 94 -9.01 0.51 -26.08
C GLY A 94 -7.77 1.35 -25.84
N HIS A 95 -7.69 2.55 -26.43
CA HIS A 95 -6.58 3.49 -26.24
C HIS A 95 -6.44 3.93 -24.79
N PHE A 96 -7.55 4.27 -24.13
CA PHE A 96 -7.55 4.63 -22.72
C PHE A 96 -7.06 3.49 -21.81
N SER A 97 -7.44 2.24 -22.09
CA SER A 97 -7.02 1.09 -21.28
C SER A 97 -5.53 0.73 -21.35
N GLN A 98 -4.82 1.27 -22.35
CA GLN A 98 -3.38 1.04 -22.56
C GLN A 98 -2.50 2.13 -21.94
N ALA A 99 -3.08 3.29 -21.65
CA ALA A 99 -2.39 4.45 -21.07
C ALA A 99 -2.19 4.29 -19.55
#